data_AF-A0A220T0Y6-F1
#
_entry.id   AF-A0A220T0Y6-F1
#
_cell.length_a   1.000
_cell.length_b   1.000
_cell.length_c   1.000
_cell.angle_alpha   90.00
_cell.angle_beta   90.00
_cell.angle_gamma   90.00
#
_symmetry.space_group_name_H-M   'P 1'
#
loop_
_entity.id
_entity.type
_entity.pdbx_description
1 polymer ?
#
loop_
_entity_poly.entity_id
_entity_poly.type
_entity_poly.pdbx_seq_one_letter_code
_entity_poly.pdbx_strand_id
1 'polypeptide(L)'
;VLSYNAEQSRGDTHNLVCVLMAQNGLDRQGAIELAGELWEKTLHLFFECRKNVPSWGSEIDRAVALYIQGLEDWIIANAEWSFETERYFGKDGHLVKKTRQVTLLPVRTAA
;
A
#
# COMPACT_ATOMS: atom_id res chain seq x y z
N VAL A 1 2.96 3.45 -1.79
CA VAL A 1 3.70 3.79 -0.56
C VAL A 1 4.96 2.95 -0.42
N LEU A 2 4.89 1.62 -0.27
CA LEU A 2 6.07 0.76 -0.03
C LEU A 2 7.14 0.84 -1.15
N SER A 3 6.72 1.05 -2.40
CA SER A 3 7.63 1.22 -3.54
C SER A 3 8.24 2.63 -3.68
N TYR A 4 7.79 3.61 -2.88
CA TYR A 4 8.12 5.03 -3.07
C TYR A 4 9.63 5.29 -3.07
N ASN A 5 10.39 4.69 -2.14
CA ASN A 5 11.82 4.95 -2.04
C ASN A 5 12.59 4.47 -3.29
N ALA A 6 12.17 3.34 -3.86
CA ALA A 6 12.74 2.82 -5.10
C ALA A 6 12.37 3.72 -6.30
N GLU A 7 11.11 4.15 -6.38
CA GLU A 7 10.59 5.03 -7.44
C GLU A 7 11.21 6.43 -7.42
N GLN A 8 11.24 7.09 -6.26
CA GLN A 8 11.84 8.42 -6.12
C GLN A 8 13.32 8.42 -6.48
N SER A 9 14.04 7.31 -6.19
CA SER A 9 15.46 7.18 -6.57
C SER A 9 15.68 7.16 -8.08
N ARG A 10 14.65 6.85 -8.88
CA ARG A 10 14.70 6.85 -10.35
C ARG A 10 14.11 8.13 -10.95
N GLY A 11 13.55 9.01 -10.12
CA GLY A 11 12.80 10.18 -10.59
C GLY A 11 11.36 9.88 -11.01
N ASP A 12 10.82 8.70 -10.68
CA ASP A 12 9.43 8.34 -11.03
C ASP A 12 8.43 9.17 -10.21
N THR A 13 7.43 9.75 -10.88
CA THR A 13 6.41 10.60 -10.23
C THR A 13 5.04 9.94 -10.09
N HIS A 14 4.85 8.76 -10.69
CA HIS A 14 3.59 8.00 -10.67
C HIS A 14 3.39 7.24 -9.34
N ASN A 15 3.40 7.99 -8.23
CA ASN A 15 3.21 7.46 -6.88
C ASN A 15 2.27 8.37 -6.09
N LEU A 16 1.38 7.78 -5.30
CA LEU A 16 0.47 8.53 -4.43
C LEU A 16 1.21 9.55 -3.55
N VAL A 17 2.39 9.20 -3.02
CA VAL A 17 3.19 10.10 -2.17
C VAL A 17 3.60 11.35 -2.96
N CYS A 18 4.06 11.19 -4.21
CA CYS A 18 4.41 12.33 -5.07
C CYS A 18 3.20 13.22 -5.36
N VAL A 19 2.04 12.61 -5.60
CA VAL A 19 0.79 13.34 -5.85
C VAL A 19 0.37 14.14 -4.60
N LEU A 20 0.40 13.52 -3.41
CA LEU A 20 0.02 14.18 -2.17
C LEU A 20 1.00 15.31 -1.80
N MET A 21 2.30 15.13 -2.02
CA MET A 21 3.28 16.22 -1.85
C MET A 21 2.92 17.42 -2.73
N ALA A 22 2.66 17.18 -4.02
CA ALA A 22 2.38 18.25 -4.98
C ALA A 22 1.03 18.94 -4.76
N GLN A 23 -0.03 18.17 -4.50
CA GLN A 23 -1.40 18.69 -4.40
C GLN A 23 -1.70 19.31 -3.03
N ASN A 24 -1.08 18.81 -1.96
CA ASN A 24 -1.35 19.26 -0.61
C ASN A 24 -0.22 20.15 -0.04
N GLY A 25 0.84 20.40 -0.79
CA GLY A 25 2.00 21.18 -0.32
C GLY A 25 2.74 20.52 0.84
N LEU A 26 2.65 19.18 0.93
CA LEU A 26 3.25 18.41 2.02
C LEU A 26 4.71 18.08 1.73
N ASP A 27 5.50 17.96 2.79
CA ASP A 27 6.78 17.28 2.69
C ASP A 27 6.58 15.77 2.54
N ARG A 28 7.68 15.04 2.38
CA ARG A 28 7.65 13.59 2.17
C ARG A 28 7.01 12.85 3.33
N GLN A 29 7.32 13.23 4.56
CA GLN A 29 6.84 12.52 5.74
C GLN A 29 5.33 12.75 5.92
N GLY A 30 4.88 14.00 5.78
CA GLY A 30 3.46 14.35 5.81
C GLY A 30 2.65 13.67 4.70
N ALA A 31 3.22 13.52 3.50
CA ALA A 31 2.56 12.78 2.42
C ALA A 31 2.47 11.26 2.69
N ILE A 32 3.47 10.67 3.36
CA ILE A 32 3.43 9.26 3.79
C ILE A 32 2.37 9.06 4.88
N GLU A 33 2.29 9.97 5.85
CA GLU A 33 1.29 9.94 6.93
C GLU A 33 -0.12 10.05 6.36
N LEU A 34 -0.38 11.03 5.50
CA LEU A 34 -1.68 11.18 4.83
C LEU A 34 -2.02 9.96 3.96
N ALA A 35 -1.05 9.38 3.26
CA ALA A 35 -1.29 8.13 2.52
C ALA A 35 -1.67 6.97 3.44
N GLY A 36 -1.08 6.91 4.65
CA GLY A 36 -1.45 5.94 5.70
C GLY A 36 -2.88 6.13 6.18
N GLU A 37 -3.29 7.36 6.47
CA GLU A 37 -4.67 7.68 6.85
C GLU A 37 -5.68 7.31 5.76
N LEU A 38 -5.36 7.60 4.50
CA LEU A 38 -6.20 7.25 3.34
C LEU A 38 -6.33 5.73 3.19
N TRP A 39 -5.23 4.99 3.38
CA TRP A 39 -5.27 3.54 3.39
C TRP A 39 -6.18 3.02 4.51
N GLU A 40 -6.09 3.57 5.72
CA GLU A 40 -6.87 3.12 6.88
C GLU A 40 -8.37 3.36 6.65
N LYS A 41 -8.73 4.55 6.16
CA LYS A 41 -10.09 4.88 5.74
C LYS A 41 -10.60 3.92 4.67
N THR A 42 -9.77 3.55 3.71
CA THR A 42 -10.13 2.61 2.63
C THR A 42 -10.36 1.20 3.18
N LEU A 43 -9.53 0.74 4.12
CA LEU A 43 -9.71 -0.57 4.75
C LEU A 43 -10.99 -0.62 5.59
N HIS A 44 -11.28 0.42 6.37
CA HIS A 44 -12.54 0.52 7.11
C HIS A 44 -13.74 0.50 6.16
N LEU A 45 -13.68 1.26 5.06
CA LEU A 45 -14.73 1.24 4.05
C LEU A 45 -14.94 -0.15 3.45
N PHE A 46 -13.86 -0.90 3.16
CA PHE A 46 -13.96 -2.27 2.67
C PHE A 46 -14.78 -3.16 3.64
N PHE A 47 -14.49 -3.10 4.94
CA PHE A 47 -15.22 -3.89 5.94
C PHE A 47 -16.66 -3.42 6.12
N GLU A 48 -16.95 -2.12 5.99
CA GLU A 48 -18.33 -1.64 5.97
C GLU A 48 -19.09 -2.10 4.73
N CYS A 49 -18.47 -2.06 3.54
CA CYS A 49 -19.06 -2.58 2.32
C CYS A 49 -19.35 -4.08 2.43
N ARG A 50 -18.44 -4.86 3.02
CA ARG A 50 -18.61 -6.31 3.25
C ARG A 50 -19.88 -6.64 4.04
N LYS A 51 -20.27 -5.81 5.01
CA LYS A 51 -21.49 -6.00 5.80
C LYS A 51 -22.77 -5.77 4.98
N ASN A 52 -22.67 -5.00 3.91
CA ASN A 52 -23.80 -4.56 3.08
C ASN A 52 -23.88 -5.31 1.74
N VAL A 53 -23.19 -6.44 1.61
CA VAL A 53 -23.25 -7.28 0.42
C VAL A 53 -24.66 -7.88 0.31
N PRO A 54 -25.39 -7.67 -0.80
CA PRO A 54 -26.70 -8.28 -1.01
C PRO A 54 -26.65 -9.81 -1.01
N SER A 55 -27.80 -10.45 -0.84
CA SER A 55 -27.95 -11.88 -1.10
C SER A 55 -28.64 -12.10 -2.44
N TRP A 56 -28.16 -13.11 -3.17
CA TRP A 56 -28.70 -13.52 -4.47
C TRP A 56 -29.00 -15.02 -4.53
N GLY A 57 -28.93 -15.71 -3.40
CA GLY A 57 -29.14 -17.15 -3.29
C GLY A 57 -27.86 -17.92 -3.00
N SER A 58 -28.01 -19.11 -2.41
CA SER A 58 -26.91 -19.84 -1.75
C SER A 58 -25.67 -20.09 -2.61
N GLU A 59 -25.84 -20.37 -3.90
CA GLU A 59 -24.72 -20.60 -4.80
C GLU A 59 -23.90 -19.32 -5.03
N ILE A 60 -24.57 -18.21 -5.35
CA ILE A 60 -23.94 -16.92 -5.62
C ILE A 60 -23.35 -16.37 -4.32
N ASP A 61 -24.08 -16.45 -3.21
CA ASP A 61 -23.62 -15.98 -1.90
C ASP A 61 -22.32 -16.70 -1.49
N ARG A 62 -22.21 -18.00 -1.75
CA ARG A 62 -20.97 -18.77 -1.52
C ARG A 62 -19.82 -18.30 -2.41
N ALA A 63 -20.07 -18.08 -3.70
CA ALA A 63 -19.04 -17.61 -4.63
C ALA A 63 -18.54 -16.20 -4.26
N VAL A 64 -19.45 -15.29 -3.91
CA VAL A 64 -19.13 -13.93 -3.47
C VAL A 64 -18.35 -13.95 -2.17
N ALA A 65 -18.74 -14.77 -1.19
CA ALA A 65 -18.01 -14.90 0.07
C ALA A 65 -16.55 -15.37 -0.13
N LEU A 66 -16.34 -16.36 -1.00
CA LEU A 66 -14.99 -16.83 -1.35
C LEU A 66 -14.17 -15.74 -2.05
N TYR A 67 -14.80 -14.97 -2.95
CA TYR A 67 -14.14 -13.87 -3.63
C TYR A 67 -13.72 -12.77 -2.64
N ILE A 68 -14.61 -12.39 -1.71
CA ILE A 68 -14.30 -11.41 -0.66
C ILE A 68 -13.14 -11.89 0.22
N GLN A 69 -13.13 -13.17 0.63
CA GLN A 69 -12.01 -13.73 1.37
C GLN A 69 -10.70 -13.61 0.59
N GLY A 70 -10.72 -13.89 -0.72
CA GLY A 70 -9.54 -13.72 -1.57
C GLY A 70 -9.04 -12.27 -1.62
N LEU A 71 -9.93 -11.28 -1.59
CA LEU A 71 -9.54 -9.87 -1.48
C LEU A 71 -8.92 -9.53 -0.12
N GLU A 72 -9.47 -10.06 0.98
CA GLU A 72 -8.90 -9.91 2.32
C GLU A 72 -7.48 -10.48 2.40
N ASP A 73 -7.30 -11.70 1.87
CA ASP A 73 -6.00 -12.36 1.80
C ASP A 73 -5.02 -11.56 0.95
N TRP A 74 -5.49 -11.00 -0.18
CA TRP A 74 -4.67 -10.20 -1.08
C TRP A 74 -4.16 -8.91 -0.43
N ILE A 75 -4.98 -8.24 0.38
CA ILE A 75 -4.59 -7.01 1.11
C ILE A 75 -3.39 -7.28 2.00
N ILE A 76 -3.44 -8.32 2.83
CA ILE A 76 -2.33 -8.65 3.74
C ILE A 76 -1.14 -9.25 3.00
N ALA A 77 -1.38 -10.16 2.05
CA ALA A 77 -0.32 -10.79 1.27
C ALA A 77 0.52 -9.77 0.50
N ASN A 78 -0.10 -8.71 -0.05
CA ASN A 78 0.63 -7.65 -0.75
C ASN A 78 1.57 -6.87 0.20
N ALA A 79 1.15 -6.62 1.43
CA ALA A 79 2.00 -5.97 2.43
C ALA A 79 3.15 -6.90 2.84
N GLU A 80 2.85 -8.16 3.17
CA GLU A 80 3.84 -9.17 3.55
C GLU A 80 4.88 -9.38 2.45
N TRP A 81 4.43 -9.64 1.22
CA TRP A 81 5.31 -9.83 0.07
C TRP A 81 6.23 -8.61 -0.18
N SER A 82 5.73 -7.40 0.05
CA SER A 82 6.52 -6.19 -0.13
C SER A 82 7.66 -6.06 0.88
N PHE A 83 7.54 -6.66 2.07
CA PHE A 83 8.61 -6.70 3.07
C PHE A 83 9.46 -7.98 3.00
N GLU A 84 8.89 -9.09 2.54
CA GLU A 84 9.58 -10.38 2.43
C GLU A 84 10.54 -10.41 1.23
N THR A 85 10.14 -9.78 0.13
CA THR A 85 10.99 -9.73 -1.06
C THR A 85 11.99 -8.58 -1.02
N GLU A 86 13.11 -8.76 -1.70
CA GLU A 86 14.14 -7.72 -1.80
C GLU A 86 13.76 -6.55 -2.75
N ARG A 87 12.57 -6.59 -3.37
CA ARG A 87 12.18 -5.66 -4.44
C ARG A 87 12.19 -4.19 -4.02
N TYR A 88 11.76 -3.88 -2.81
CA TYR A 88 11.61 -2.49 -2.35
C TYR A 88 12.59 -2.09 -1.24
N PHE A 89 12.95 -3.04 -0.39
CA PHE A 89 13.77 -2.78 0.80
C PHE A 89 15.09 -3.58 0.81
N GLY A 90 15.42 -4.29 -0.27
CA GLY A 90 16.58 -5.16 -0.30
C GLY A 90 16.52 -6.21 0.82
N LYS A 91 17.68 -6.53 1.40
CA LYS A 91 17.80 -7.47 2.53
C LYS A 91 17.24 -6.94 3.85
N ASP A 92 16.89 -5.65 3.91
CA ASP A 92 16.46 -4.98 5.13
C ASP A 92 14.93 -4.98 5.31
N GLY A 93 14.17 -5.65 4.45
CA GLY A 93 12.70 -5.65 4.47
C GLY A 93 12.09 -6.00 5.83
N HIS A 94 12.61 -7.02 6.53
CA HIS A 94 12.17 -7.36 7.89
C HIS A 94 12.49 -6.26 8.93
N LEU A 95 13.65 -5.60 8.79
CA LEU A 95 14.03 -4.51 9.68
C LEU A 95 13.11 -3.32 9.47
N VAL A 96 12.87 -2.94 8.21
CA VAL A 96 11.93 -1.86 7.85
C VAL A 96 10.53 -2.18 8.37
N LYS A 97 10.04 -3.41 8.23
CA LYS A 97 8.73 -3.82 8.77
C LYS A 97 8.64 -3.61 10.28
N LYS A 98 9.72 -3.94 11.01
CA LYS A 98 9.79 -3.81 12.47
C LYS A 98 9.91 -2.36 12.94
N THR A 99 10.80 -1.58 12.32
CA THR A 99 11.13 -0.21 12.76
C THR A 99 10.20 0.83 12.17
N ARG A 100 9.55 0.51 11.04
CA ARG A 100 8.79 1.44 10.20
C ARG A 100 9.61 2.63 9.71
N GLN A 101 10.93 2.45 9.62
CA GLN A 101 11.87 3.47 9.17
C GLN A 101 12.56 3.01 7.88
N VAL A 102 12.72 3.94 6.94
CA VAL A 102 13.36 3.70 5.65
C VAL A 102 14.47 4.73 5.45
N THR A 103 15.70 4.26 5.23
CA THR A 103 16.77 5.13 4.75
C THR A 103 16.58 5.37 3.26
N LEU A 104 16.55 6.65 2.86
CA LEU A 104 16.27 6.99 1.47
C LEU A 104 17.43 6.64 0.55
N LEU A 105 17.08 6.08 -0.60
CA LEU A 105 18.02 5.84 -1.69
C LEU A 105 18.40 7.19 -2.35
N PRO A 106 19.66 7.35 -2.78
CA PRO A 106 20.05 8.53 -3.52
C PRO A 106 19.30 8.59 -4.85
N VAL A 107 18.96 9.80 -5.30
CA VAL A 107 18.41 10.01 -6.64
C VAL A 107 19.50 9.69 -7.66
N ARG A 108 19.22 8.77 -8.58
CA ARG A 108 20.10 8.45 -9.69
C ARG A 108 20.20 9.69 -10.57
N THR A 109 21.39 10.28 -10.61
CA THR A 109 21.72 11.29 -11.61
C THR A 109 21.71 10.60 -12.97
N ALA A 110 21.05 11.21 -13.96
CA ALA A 110 21.14 10.72 -15.34
C ALA A 110 22.62 10.68 -15.74
N ALA A 111 23.06 9.53 -16.28
CA ALA A 111 24.34 9.41 -16.94
C ALA A 111 24.34 10.18 -18.26
#